data_AF-C4YMR7-F1
#
_entry.id   AF-C4YMR7-F1
#
_cell.length_a   1.000
_cell.length_b   1.000
_cell.length_c   1.000
_cell.angle_alpha   90.00
_cell.angle_beta   90.00
_cell.angle_gamma   90.00
#
_symmetry.space_group_name_H-M   'P 1'
#
loop_
_entity.id
_entity.type
_entity.pdbx_description
1 polymer ?
#
loop_
_entity_poly.entity_id
_entity_poly.type
_entity_poly.pdbx_seq_one_letter_code
_entity_poly.pdbx_strand_id
1 'polypeptide(L)'
;MRFTNDQTQRRRSHKNKHQKLLRSLKMTKYFQQTTIDWVEAGIQVCRQGFNMLNLLIHKRGLTYLHLDYNFNLKPTKTLSTKERKKSRFGNAFHLIRELLRAVKMIVDSHIQYRLGNVDAYQLADGLYYLFNHLGQLTGIYRYKYKVMHQIRQCKDLKHIIYQRFNKVIGKGPGCGFWQPAWRVWLFFLRGIIPLLERWLGNLIARQFEGRRQNDVAKTITKQRVDAYYDIELRAQVMHDILDMIPEGLKQSKSKTVLQHLSEAWRCWKANIPWKVPGLPKPIESIIERYIKAKADGWISVARYNRERIRKGAHVEKTVARKNLGRITRLWIKNEQERQKQFWQEWSICVTRRRGEDFPNNGESA
;
A
#
# COMPACT_ATOMS: atom_id res chain seq x y z
N MET A 1 -7.31 -28.49 -8.30
CA MET A 1 -6.23 -27.61 -7.77
C MET A 1 -6.47 -27.03 -6.37
N ARG A 2 -7.68 -26.60 -5.93
CA ARG A 2 -7.84 -26.10 -4.54
C ARG A 2 -7.99 -27.19 -3.47
N PHE A 3 -8.73 -28.26 -3.75
CA PHE A 3 -8.81 -29.41 -2.83
C PHE A 3 -7.43 -29.98 -2.50
N THR A 4 -6.54 -30.03 -3.49
CA THR A 4 -5.15 -30.45 -3.31
C THR A 4 -4.32 -29.44 -2.50
N ASN A 5 -4.54 -28.14 -2.67
CA ASN A 5 -3.85 -27.11 -1.88
C ASN A 5 -4.28 -27.08 -0.40
N ASP A 6 -5.55 -27.32 -0.10
CA ASP A 6 -6.02 -27.39 1.28
C ASP A 6 -5.46 -28.62 2.02
N GLN A 7 -5.19 -29.71 1.30
CA GLN A 7 -4.52 -30.88 1.87
C GLN A 7 -3.03 -30.66 2.10
N THR A 8 -2.32 -29.99 1.18
CA THR A 8 -0.87 -29.73 1.32
C THR A 8 -0.54 -28.64 2.34
N GLN A 9 -1.45 -27.70 2.61
CA GLN A 9 -1.25 -26.61 3.58
C GLN A 9 -1.89 -26.87 4.96
N ARG A 10 -2.28 -28.11 5.25
CA ARG A 10 -2.96 -28.46 6.50
C ARG A 10 -1.99 -28.40 7.69
N ARG A 11 -1.86 -27.22 8.29
CA ARG A 11 -1.09 -27.02 9.53
C ARG A 11 -1.86 -27.59 10.73
N ARG A 12 -1.15 -28.21 11.69
CA ARG A 12 -1.74 -28.67 12.94
C ARG A 12 -2.44 -27.49 13.64
N SER A 13 -3.67 -27.73 14.10
CA SER A 13 -4.43 -26.75 14.89
C SER A 13 -3.64 -26.37 16.14
N HIS A 14 -3.25 -25.11 16.28
CA HIS A 14 -2.68 -24.62 17.54
C HIS A 14 -3.74 -24.71 18.64
N LYS A 15 -3.37 -25.23 19.82
CA LYS A 15 -4.22 -25.28 21.02
C LYS A 15 -4.42 -23.86 21.55
N ASN A 16 -5.32 -23.11 20.94
CA ASN A 16 -5.71 -21.79 21.45
C ASN A 16 -6.86 -21.95 22.45
N LYS A 17 -6.81 -21.20 23.56
CA LYS A 17 -7.96 -21.06 24.47
C LYS A 17 -9.14 -20.49 23.66
N HIS A 18 -10.16 -21.30 23.41
CA HIS A 18 -11.37 -20.88 22.71
C HIS A 18 -12.16 -19.90 23.61
N GLN A 19 -11.86 -18.61 23.49
CA GLN A 19 -12.70 -17.57 24.11
C GLN A 19 -14.06 -17.56 23.41
N LYS A 20 -15.12 -17.90 24.17
CA LYS A 20 -16.50 -17.94 23.66
C LYS A 20 -17.13 -16.55 23.82
N LEU A 21 -16.98 -15.68 22.81
CA LEU A 21 -17.46 -14.29 22.81
C LEU A 21 -18.94 -14.16 23.23
N LEU A 22 -19.84 -14.97 22.67
CA LEU A 22 -21.27 -14.88 23.02
C LEU A 22 -21.54 -15.26 24.48
N ARG A 23 -20.77 -16.19 25.05
CA ARG A 23 -20.89 -16.57 26.47
C ARG A 23 -20.44 -15.43 27.37
N SER A 24 -19.34 -14.75 27.04
CA SER A 24 -18.89 -13.59 27.80
C SER A 24 -19.85 -12.40 27.70
N LEU A 25 -20.44 -12.16 26.52
CA LEU A 25 -21.42 -11.08 26.35
C LEU A 25 -22.70 -11.35 27.16
N LYS A 26 -23.21 -12.59 27.14
CA LYS A 26 -24.39 -13.02 27.92
C LYS A 26 -24.23 -12.81 29.42
N MET A 27 -23.01 -12.89 29.96
CA MET A 27 -22.77 -12.68 31.40
C MET A 27 -22.89 -11.22 31.84
N THR A 28 -22.95 -10.28 30.90
CA THR A 28 -23.06 -8.85 31.23
C THR A 28 -24.53 -8.42 31.31
N LYS A 29 -24.83 -7.39 32.12
CA LYS A 29 -26.19 -6.84 32.26
C LYS A 29 -26.81 -6.26 30.97
N TYR A 30 -25.98 -5.99 29.96
CA TYR A 30 -26.40 -5.33 28.71
C TYR A 30 -27.02 -6.29 27.68
N PHE A 31 -26.85 -7.61 27.84
CA PHE A 31 -27.35 -8.60 26.89
C PHE A 31 -28.37 -9.51 27.55
N GLN A 32 -29.54 -9.63 26.94
CA GLN A 32 -30.62 -10.54 27.34
C GLN A 32 -30.80 -11.65 26.30
N GLN A 33 -31.44 -12.76 26.70
CA GLN A 33 -31.71 -13.89 25.81
C GLN A 33 -33.22 -14.07 25.61
N THR A 34 -33.61 -14.29 24.36
CA THR A 34 -34.99 -14.60 23.96
C THR A 34 -34.97 -15.55 22.75
N THR A 35 -36.14 -16.07 22.37
CA THR A 35 -36.36 -16.90 21.18
C THR A 35 -37.23 -16.13 20.19
N ILE A 36 -36.80 -16.00 18.94
CA ILE A 36 -37.52 -15.26 17.89
C ILE A 36 -37.47 -16.00 16.55
N ASP A 37 -38.37 -15.66 15.62
CA ASP A 37 -38.35 -16.22 14.27
C ASP A 37 -37.07 -15.79 13.52
N TRP A 38 -36.53 -16.66 12.66
CA TRP A 38 -35.34 -16.38 11.87
C TRP A 38 -35.52 -15.17 10.94
N VAL A 39 -36.71 -15.02 10.34
CA VAL A 39 -37.00 -13.87 9.47
C VAL A 39 -37.06 -12.58 10.29
N GLU A 40 -37.67 -12.64 11.47
CA GLU A 40 -37.70 -11.51 12.41
C GLU A 40 -36.28 -11.10 12.81
N ALA A 41 -35.42 -12.07 13.18
CA ALA A 41 -34.01 -11.82 13.48
C ALA A 41 -33.27 -11.17 12.31
N GLY A 42 -33.51 -11.66 11.09
CA GLY A 42 -32.93 -11.13 9.85
C GLY A 42 -33.31 -9.67 9.60
N ILE A 43 -34.59 -9.32 9.78
CA ILE A 43 -35.10 -7.95 9.67
C ILE A 43 -34.44 -7.05 10.71
N GLN A 44 -34.35 -7.50 11.96
CA GLN A 44 -33.70 -6.74 13.03
C GLN A 44 -32.23 -6.47 12.71
N VAL A 45 -31.48 -7.46 12.23
CA VAL A 45 -30.07 -7.29 11.81
C VAL A 45 -29.94 -6.29 10.67
N CYS A 46 -30.81 -6.34 9.66
CA CYS A 46 -30.79 -5.38 8.55
C CYS A 46 -31.07 -3.95 9.02
N ARG A 47 -32.08 -3.76 9.89
CA ARG A 47 -32.42 -2.46 10.47
C ARG A 47 -31.30 -1.91 11.34
N GLN A 48 -30.71 -2.74 12.20
CA GLN A 48 -29.57 -2.36 13.04
C GLN A 48 -28.37 -1.95 12.19
N GLY A 49 -28.02 -2.75 11.17
CA GLY A 49 -26.92 -2.44 10.25
C GLY A 49 -27.13 -1.13 9.50
N PHE A 50 -28.34 -0.89 8.99
CA PHE A 50 -28.71 0.38 8.35
C PHE A 50 -28.53 1.57 9.32
N ASN A 51 -29.08 1.47 10.52
CA ASN A 51 -29.00 2.52 11.54
C ASN A 51 -27.55 2.79 11.93
N MET A 52 -26.72 1.76 12.16
CA MET A 52 -25.31 1.93 12.51
C MET A 52 -24.53 2.67 11.44
N LEU A 53 -24.72 2.32 10.16
CA LEU A 53 -24.05 3.00 9.06
C LEU A 53 -24.56 4.43 8.88
N ASN A 54 -25.87 4.65 9.01
CA ASN A 54 -26.45 5.98 8.88
C ASN A 54 -25.99 6.91 10.01
N LEU A 55 -25.99 6.43 11.26
CA LEU A 55 -25.44 7.15 12.41
C LEU A 55 -23.98 7.55 12.19
N LEU A 56 -23.18 6.68 11.57
CA LEU A 56 -21.78 7.00 11.24
C LEU A 56 -21.68 8.08 10.16
N ILE A 57 -22.55 8.09 9.14
CA ILE A 57 -22.62 9.14 8.12
C ILE A 57 -22.97 10.49 8.77
N HIS A 58 -23.99 10.51 9.63
CA HIS A 58 -24.42 11.71 10.36
C HIS A 58 -23.36 12.20 11.34
N LYS A 59 -22.71 11.30 12.10
CA LYS A 59 -21.62 11.66 13.03
C LYS A 59 -20.43 12.32 12.34
N ARG A 60 -20.19 12.00 11.06
CA ARG A 60 -19.16 12.65 10.23
C ARG A 60 -19.63 13.97 9.59
N GLY A 61 -20.89 14.37 9.80
CA GLY A 61 -21.48 15.57 9.24
C GLY A 61 -21.54 15.52 7.71
N LEU A 62 -22.02 14.40 7.16
CA LEU A 62 -22.12 14.14 5.72
C LEU A 62 -23.59 14.13 5.26
N THR A 63 -24.29 15.27 5.41
CA THR A 63 -25.73 15.43 5.07
C THR A 63 -26.04 15.29 3.58
N TYR A 64 -25.02 15.43 2.74
CA TYR A 64 -25.11 15.32 1.28
C TYR A 64 -24.93 13.89 0.75
N LEU A 65 -24.88 12.91 1.65
CA LEU A 65 -24.89 11.48 1.32
C LEU A 65 -26.14 10.83 1.90
N HIS A 66 -26.83 10.07 1.07
CA HIS A 66 -27.98 9.27 1.45
C HIS A 66 -27.63 7.78 1.31
N LEU A 67 -27.87 7.02 2.39
CA LEU A 67 -27.85 5.57 2.36
C LEU A 67 -29.29 5.09 2.17
N ASP A 68 -29.57 4.39 1.07
CA ASP A 68 -30.88 3.78 0.86
C ASP A 68 -31.02 2.46 1.63
N TYR A 69 -32.26 1.95 1.77
CA TYR A 69 -32.56 0.71 2.49
C TYR A 69 -31.98 -0.56 1.82
N ASN A 70 -31.56 -0.45 0.55
CA ASN A 70 -30.83 -1.49 -0.18
C ASN A 70 -29.32 -1.31 -0.09
N PHE A 71 -28.86 -0.49 0.86
CA PHE A 71 -27.48 -0.19 1.17
C PHE A 71 -26.70 0.46 0.02
N ASN A 72 -27.32 1.15 -0.93
CA ASN A 72 -26.60 2.04 -1.84
C ASN A 72 -26.27 3.36 -1.15
N LEU A 73 -25.03 3.81 -1.30
CA LEU A 73 -24.63 5.15 -0.89
C LEU A 73 -24.64 6.08 -2.10
N LYS A 74 -25.55 7.05 -2.11
CA LYS A 74 -25.73 8.00 -3.22
C LYS A 74 -25.52 9.45 -2.73
N PRO A 75 -24.90 10.32 -3.53
CA PRO A 75 -24.89 11.75 -3.24
C PRO A 75 -26.27 12.34 -3.54
N THR A 76 -26.76 13.23 -2.68
CA THR A 76 -28.05 13.94 -2.90
C THR A 76 -27.92 15.14 -3.85
N LYS A 77 -26.69 15.65 -4.00
CA LYS A 77 -26.33 16.76 -4.89
C LYS A 77 -24.94 16.53 -5.49
N THR A 78 -24.59 17.30 -6.52
CA THR A 78 -23.21 17.34 -7.02
C THR A 78 -22.27 17.86 -5.94
N LEU A 79 -21.23 17.09 -5.62
CA LEU A 79 -20.33 17.40 -4.51
C LEU A 79 -19.16 18.27 -4.96
N SER A 80 -18.85 19.30 -4.17
CA SER A 80 -17.60 20.06 -4.30
C SER A 80 -16.37 19.18 -4.04
N THR A 81 -15.19 19.65 -4.45
CA THR A 81 -13.93 18.94 -4.20
C THR A 81 -13.65 18.73 -2.70
N LYS A 82 -14.04 19.70 -1.85
CA LYS A 82 -13.93 19.62 -0.38
C LYS A 82 -14.87 18.57 0.19
N GLU A 83 -16.14 18.58 -0.23
CA GLU A 83 -17.14 17.60 0.20
C GLU A 83 -16.74 16.18 -0.23
N ARG A 84 -16.26 16.00 -1.47
CA ARG A 84 -15.78 14.71 -2.00
C ARG A 84 -14.57 14.16 -1.24
N LYS A 85 -13.62 15.02 -0.85
CA LYS A 85 -12.47 14.62 -0.02
C LYS A 85 -12.92 14.23 1.39
N LYS A 86 -13.85 14.97 1.99
CA LYS A 86 -14.40 14.70 3.33
C LYS A 86 -15.23 13.41 3.37
N SER A 87 -16.05 13.16 2.34
CA SER A 87 -16.97 12.03 2.30
C SER A 87 -16.37 10.71 1.84
N ARG A 88 -15.11 10.70 1.41
CA ARG A 88 -14.41 9.48 0.98
C ARG A 88 -14.30 8.49 2.13
N PHE A 89 -15.13 7.45 2.08
CA PHE A 89 -15.05 6.32 3.01
C PHE A 89 -13.98 5.33 2.56
N GLY A 90 -13.43 4.60 3.54
CA GLY A 90 -12.44 3.55 3.30
C GLY A 90 -13.08 2.18 3.04
N ASN A 91 -12.23 1.18 2.80
CA ASN A 91 -12.68 -0.19 2.54
C ASN A 91 -13.48 -0.78 3.70
N ALA A 92 -13.20 -0.41 4.95
CA ALA A 92 -13.93 -0.91 6.12
C ALA A 92 -15.44 -0.65 6.02
N PHE A 93 -15.81 0.62 5.81
CA PHE A 93 -17.21 1.06 5.68
C PHE A 93 -17.90 0.43 4.47
N HIS A 94 -17.24 0.43 3.31
CA HIS A 94 -17.86 -0.12 2.12
C HIS A 94 -17.98 -1.64 2.14
N LEU A 95 -17.00 -2.34 2.72
CA LEU A 95 -17.06 -3.80 2.83
C LEU A 95 -18.19 -4.26 3.75
N ILE A 96 -18.39 -3.62 4.92
CA ILE A 96 -19.52 -3.95 5.79
C ILE A 96 -20.87 -3.59 5.14
N ARG A 97 -20.93 -2.47 4.41
CA ARG A 97 -22.13 -2.08 3.63
C ARG A 97 -22.51 -3.14 2.60
N GLU A 98 -21.55 -3.66 1.84
CA GLU A 98 -21.82 -4.71 0.84
C GLU A 98 -22.17 -6.07 1.47
N LEU A 99 -21.65 -6.37 2.67
CA LEU A 99 -22.07 -7.55 3.43
C LEU A 99 -23.50 -7.43 3.95
N LEU A 100 -23.87 -6.27 4.51
CA LEU A 100 -25.23 -6.00 4.95
C LEU A 100 -26.21 -6.03 3.77
N ARG A 101 -25.80 -5.53 2.59
CA ARG A 101 -26.55 -5.71 1.36
C ARG A 101 -26.78 -7.18 1.01
N ALA A 102 -25.74 -8.02 1.10
CA ALA A 102 -25.87 -9.46 0.85
C ALA A 102 -26.88 -10.11 1.81
N VAL A 103 -26.78 -9.79 3.11
CA VAL A 103 -27.73 -10.27 4.12
C VAL A 103 -29.15 -9.79 3.83
N LYS A 104 -29.31 -8.51 3.48
CA LYS A 104 -30.60 -7.91 3.14
C LYS A 104 -31.29 -8.64 2.00
N MET A 105 -30.58 -8.90 0.91
CA MET A 105 -31.15 -9.64 -0.23
C MET A 105 -31.57 -11.06 0.14
N ILE A 106 -30.81 -11.77 1.00
CA ILE A 106 -31.19 -13.10 1.48
C ILE A 106 -32.47 -13.02 2.32
N VAL A 107 -32.52 -12.11 3.28
CA VAL A 107 -33.68 -11.93 4.17
C VAL A 107 -34.91 -11.51 3.36
N ASP A 108 -34.76 -10.60 2.40
CA ASP A 108 -35.85 -10.17 1.52
C ASP A 108 -36.43 -11.32 0.71
N SER A 109 -35.61 -12.24 0.18
CA SER A 109 -36.11 -13.44 -0.50
C SER A 109 -36.99 -14.28 0.43
N HIS A 110 -36.59 -14.46 1.69
CA HIS A 110 -37.40 -15.17 2.68
C HIS A 110 -38.67 -14.40 3.08
N ILE A 111 -38.63 -13.07 3.14
CA ILE A 111 -39.82 -12.24 3.39
C ILE A 111 -40.82 -12.42 2.25
N GLN A 112 -40.39 -12.36 0.99
CA GLN A 112 -41.28 -12.54 -0.17
C GLN A 112 -41.95 -13.92 -0.17
N TYR A 113 -41.21 -14.96 0.21
CA TYR A 113 -41.78 -16.30 0.41
C TYR A 113 -42.84 -16.32 1.53
N ARG A 114 -42.54 -15.72 2.68
CA ARG A 114 -43.47 -15.69 3.84
C ARG A 114 -44.71 -14.84 3.60
N LEU A 115 -44.63 -13.83 2.73
CA LEU A 115 -45.77 -13.03 2.28
C LEU A 115 -46.66 -13.75 1.26
N GLY A 116 -46.24 -14.92 0.77
CA GLY A 116 -46.99 -15.68 -0.25
C GLY A 116 -46.81 -15.16 -1.69
N ASN A 117 -45.89 -14.21 -1.91
CA ASN A 117 -45.63 -13.65 -3.25
C ASN A 117 -44.78 -14.58 -4.13
N VAL A 118 -44.04 -15.51 -3.51
CA VAL A 118 -43.05 -16.38 -4.15
C VAL A 118 -43.20 -17.78 -3.59
N ASP A 119 -43.10 -18.78 -4.47
CA ASP A 119 -43.18 -20.20 -4.09
C ASP A 119 -41.86 -20.72 -3.48
N ALA A 120 -41.92 -21.84 -2.75
CA ALA A 120 -40.77 -22.48 -2.12
C ALA A 120 -39.66 -22.85 -3.13
N TYR A 121 -40.04 -23.33 -4.32
CA TYR A 121 -39.07 -23.65 -5.38
C TYR A 121 -38.38 -22.41 -5.94
N GLN A 122 -39.14 -21.33 -6.10
CA GLN A 122 -38.61 -20.03 -6.54
C GLN A 122 -37.71 -19.40 -5.48
N LEU A 123 -38.02 -19.56 -4.19
CA LEU A 123 -37.13 -19.15 -3.10
C LEU A 123 -35.79 -19.89 -3.18
N ALA A 124 -35.82 -21.21 -3.36
CA ALA A 124 -34.61 -22.02 -3.43
C ALA A 124 -33.73 -21.63 -4.63
N ASP A 125 -34.33 -21.43 -5.81
CA ASP A 125 -33.63 -20.95 -7.01
C ASP A 125 -33.10 -19.52 -6.81
N GLY A 126 -33.88 -18.63 -6.21
CA GLY A 126 -33.48 -17.26 -5.88
C GLY A 126 -32.28 -17.18 -4.93
N LEU A 127 -32.27 -18.00 -3.88
CA LEU A 127 -31.12 -18.12 -2.97
C LEU A 127 -29.89 -18.65 -3.70
N TYR A 128 -30.07 -19.66 -4.56
CA TYR A 128 -28.95 -20.20 -5.34
C TYR A 128 -28.38 -19.17 -6.32
N TYR A 129 -29.26 -18.45 -7.01
CA TYR A 129 -28.88 -17.36 -7.89
C TYR A 129 -28.08 -16.30 -7.14
N LEU A 130 -28.56 -15.89 -5.96
CA LEU A 130 -27.90 -14.91 -5.11
C LEU A 130 -26.50 -15.35 -4.71
N PHE A 131 -26.31 -16.58 -4.20
CA PHE A 131 -24.98 -17.03 -3.79
C PHE A 131 -24.01 -17.18 -4.97
N ASN A 132 -24.49 -17.54 -6.16
CA ASN A 132 -23.64 -17.64 -7.34
C ASN A 132 -23.29 -16.28 -7.96
N HIS A 133 -24.17 -15.29 -7.84
CA HIS A 133 -24.04 -13.97 -8.46
C HIS A 133 -23.82 -12.84 -7.45
N LEU A 134 -23.46 -13.16 -6.20
CA LEU A 134 -23.21 -12.17 -5.14
C LEU A 134 -22.21 -11.10 -5.55
N GLY A 135 -21.19 -11.47 -6.35
CA GLY A 135 -20.25 -10.51 -6.92
C GLY A 135 -20.90 -9.43 -7.78
N GLN A 136 -21.87 -9.80 -8.63
CA GLN A 136 -22.61 -8.87 -9.49
C GLN A 136 -23.64 -8.06 -8.71
N LEU A 137 -24.38 -8.71 -7.78
CA LEU A 137 -25.46 -8.08 -7.02
C LEU A 137 -24.97 -7.06 -5.98
N THR A 138 -23.80 -7.31 -5.36
CA THR A 138 -23.22 -6.39 -4.35
C THR A 138 -22.13 -5.50 -4.94
N GLY A 139 -21.14 -6.09 -5.62
CA GLY A 139 -19.89 -5.42 -5.96
C GLY A 139 -18.86 -5.42 -4.83
N ILE A 140 -18.95 -6.38 -3.89
CA ILE A 140 -18.00 -6.59 -2.78
C ILE A 140 -16.53 -6.68 -3.22
N TYR A 141 -16.27 -7.18 -4.44
CA TYR A 141 -14.92 -7.32 -5.01
C TYR A 141 -14.19 -5.99 -5.18
N ARG A 142 -14.90 -4.86 -5.28
CA ARG A 142 -14.31 -3.51 -5.39
C ARG A 142 -13.56 -3.11 -4.11
N TYR A 143 -14.04 -3.56 -2.96
CA TYR A 143 -13.49 -3.19 -1.65
C TYR A 143 -12.59 -4.28 -1.06
N LYS A 144 -12.69 -5.52 -1.55
CA LYS A 144 -11.73 -6.60 -1.28
C LYS A 144 -11.63 -7.56 -2.47
N TYR A 145 -10.66 -7.33 -3.34
CA TYR A 145 -10.50 -8.12 -4.58
C TYR A 145 -10.23 -9.62 -4.36
N LYS A 146 -9.63 -10.01 -3.23
CA LYS A 146 -9.37 -11.43 -2.91
C LYS A 146 -10.66 -12.28 -2.88
N VAL A 147 -11.84 -11.66 -2.71
CA VAL A 147 -13.15 -12.35 -2.80
C VAL A 147 -13.43 -12.96 -4.18
N MET A 148 -12.69 -12.55 -5.23
CA MET A 148 -12.73 -13.19 -6.55
C MET A 148 -12.40 -14.69 -6.49
N HIS A 149 -11.71 -15.16 -5.46
CA HIS A 149 -11.52 -16.58 -5.23
C HIS A 149 -12.81 -17.32 -4.91
N GLN A 150 -13.70 -16.74 -4.09
CA GLN A 150 -15.00 -17.29 -3.74
C GLN A 150 -15.98 -17.19 -4.91
N ILE A 151 -16.00 -16.05 -5.60
CA ILE A 151 -16.88 -15.83 -6.76
C ILE A 151 -16.58 -16.87 -7.86
N ARG A 152 -15.31 -17.09 -8.19
CA ARG A 152 -14.92 -18.12 -9.16
C ARG A 152 -15.32 -19.53 -8.68
N GLN A 153 -15.10 -19.83 -7.41
CA GLN A 153 -15.49 -21.13 -6.85
C GLN A 153 -17.00 -21.37 -6.91
N CYS A 154 -17.84 -20.36 -6.66
CA CYS A 154 -19.29 -20.48 -6.81
C CYS A 154 -19.67 -20.69 -8.28
N LYS A 155 -19.01 -20.01 -9.22
CA LYS A 155 -19.21 -20.26 -10.67
C LYS A 155 -18.84 -21.70 -11.06
N ASP A 156 -17.70 -22.21 -10.58
CA ASP A 156 -17.28 -23.59 -10.85
C ASP A 156 -18.31 -24.59 -10.30
N LEU A 157 -18.78 -24.39 -9.07
CA LEU A 157 -19.84 -25.20 -8.46
C LEU A 157 -21.14 -25.12 -9.28
N LYS A 158 -21.53 -23.92 -9.72
CA LYS A 158 -22.70 -23.70 -10.59
C LYS A 158 -22.63 -24.55 -11.85
N HIS A 159 -21.48 -24.56 -12.54
CA HIS A 159 -21.29 -25.34 -13.75
C HIS A 159 -21.43 -26.85 -13.51
N ILE A 160 -20.81 -27.38 -12.45
CA ILE A 160 -20.89 -28.80 -12.10
C ILE A 160 -22.33 -29.21 -11.79
N ILE A 161 -23.03 -28.40 -10.99
CA ILE A 161 -24.41 -28.68 -10.58
C ILE A 161 -25.36 -28.59 -11.78
N TYR A 162 -25.25 -27.55 -12.61
CA TYR A 162 -26.09 -27.38 -13.80
C TYR A 162 -25.87 -28.46 -14.84
N GLN A 163 -24.63 -28.93 -15.06
CA GLN A 163 -24.37 -30.03 -16.00
C GLN A 163 -25.11 -31.31 -15.60
N ARG A 164 -25.19 -31.62 -14.30
CA ARG A 164 -25.91 -32.80 -13.80
C ARG A 164 -27.42 -32.58 -13.77
N PHE A 165 -27.86 -31.43 -13.27
CA PHE A 165 -29.27 -31.10 -13.09
C PHE A 165 -29.99 -30.95 -14.44
N ASN A 166 -29.39 -30.19 -15.37
CA ASN A 166 -29.99 -29.91 -16.68
C ASN A 166 -29.96 -31.11 -17.64
N LYS A 167 -29.18 -32.16 -17.34
CA LYS A 167 -29.17 -33.40 -18.13
C LYS A 167 -30.53 -34.10 -18.10
N VAL A 168 -31.26 -33.99 -16.99
CA VAL A 168 -32.57 -34.65 -16.81
C VAL A 168 -33.72 -33.73 -17.23
N ILE A 169 -33.64 -32.43 -16.92
CA ILE A 169 -34.78 -31.51 -16.98
C ILE A 169 -34.68 -30.51 -18.16
N GLY A 170 -33.51 -30.37 -18.80
CA GLY A 170 -33.26 -29.36 -19.83
C GLY A 170 -32.69 -28.05 -19.27
N LYS A 171 -32.49 -27.05 -20.15
CA LYS A 171 -31.95 -25.73 -19.77
C LYS A 171 -33.08 -24.79 -19.35
N GLY A 172 -33.07 -24.34 -18.11
CA GLY A 172 -34.01 -23.34 -17.61
C GLY A 172 -33.65 -22.84 -16.20
N PRO A 173 -34.34 -21.80 -15.69
CA PRO A 173 -34.35 -21.48 -14.27
C PRO A 173 -35.06 -22.58 -13.47
N GLY A 174 -34.81 -22.67 -12.15
CA GLY A 174 -35.44 -23.66 -11.27
C GLY A 174 -34.48 -24.63 -10.57
N CYS A 175 -33.19 -24.31 -10.51
CA CYS A 175 -32.20 -25.12 -9.82
C CYS A 175 -31.98 -24.58 -8.40
N GLY A 176 -32.68 -25.14 -7.42
CA GLY A 176 -32.62 -24.68 -6.02
C GLY A 176 -31.47 -25.24 -5.17
N PHE A 177 -30.40 -25.77 -5.74
CA PHE A 177 -29.36 -26.48 -4.98
C PHE A 177 -28.28 -25.54 -4.39
N TRP A 178 -28.68 -24.73 -3.40
CA TRP A 178 -27.87 -23.62 -2.88
C TRP A 178 -26.78 -23.96 -1.85
N GLN A 179 -26.83 -25.15 -1.25
CA GLN A 179 -25.96 -25.53 -0.12
C GLN A 179 -24.45 -25.36 -0.42
N PRO A 180 -23.90 -25.79 -1.58
CA PRO A 180 -22.47 -25.68 -1.83
C PRO A 180 -22.00 -24.23 -1.91
N ALA A 181 -22.76 -23.37 -2.58
CA ALA A 181 -22.45 -21.95 -2.70
C ALA A 181 -22.58 -21.23 -1.35
N TRP A 182 -23.62 -21.55 -0.56
CA TRP A 182 -23.78 -21.03 0.80
C TRP A 182 -22.58 -21.33 1.70
N ARG A 183 -22.05 -22.56 1.66
CA ARG A 183 -20.87 -22.95 2.44
C ARG A 183 -19.63 -22.13 2.07
N VAL A 184 -19.42 -21.84 0.78
CA VAL A 184 -18.30 -20.99 0.32
C VAL A 184 -18.36 -19.61 0.99
N TRP A 185 -19.55 -19.02 1.08
CA TRP A 185 -19.76 -17.72 1.72
C TRP A 185 -19.64 -17.76 3.23
N LEU A 186 -20.08 -18.83 3.90
CA LEU A 186 -19.84 -19.01 5.34
C LEU A 186 -18.35 -19.11 5.68
N PHE A 187 -17.57 -19.86 4.91
CA PHE A 187 -16.12 -19.93 5.11
C PHE A 187 -15.43 -18.60 4.83
N PHE A 188 -15.93 -17.83 3.87
CA PHE A 188 -15.49 -16.45 3.67
C PHE A 188 -15.78 -15.56 4.89
N LEU A 189 -16.99 -15.65 5.45
CA LEU A 189 -17.37 -14.89 6.65
C LEU A 189 -16.47 -15.24 7.84
N ARG A 190 -16.18 -16.53 8.05
CA ARG A 190 -15.22 -16.97 9.08
C ARG A 190 -13.86 -16.27 8.98
N GLY A 191 -13.34 -16.08 7.78
CA GLY A 191 -12.06 -15.41 7.56
C GLY A 191 -12.13 -13.88 7.59
N ILE A 192 -13.30 -13.29 7.32
CA ILE A 192 -13.45 -11.84 7.22
C ILE A 192 -13.78 -11.16 8.55
N ILE A 193 -14.46 -11.86 9.46
CA ILE A 193 -14.85 -11.35 10.79
C ILE A 193 -13.68 -10.69 11.53
N PRO A 194 -12.54 -11.37 11.83
CA PRO A 194 -11.46 -10.76 12.59
C PRO A 194 -10.80 -9.57 11.87
N LEU A 195 -10.82 -9.58 10.52
CA LEU A 195 -10.31 -8.46 9.74
C LEU A 195 -11.22 -7.23 9.86
N LEU A 196 -12.53 -7.45 9.76
CA LEU A 196 -13.53 -6.39 9.85
C LEU A 196 -13.63 -5.84 11.28
N GLU A 197 -13.58 -6.68 12.30
CA GLU A 197 -13.55 -6.24 13.71
C GLU A 197 -12.39 -5.27 13.94
N ARG A 198 -11.17 -5.63 13.51
CA ARG A 198 -10.01 -4.72 13.61
C ARG A 198 -10.20 -3.44 12.80
N TRP A 199 -10.71 -3.54 11.57
CA TRP A 199 -10.87 -2.37 10.70
C TRP A 199 -11.96 -1.41 11.18
N LEU A 200 -13.09 -1.94 11.63
CA LEU A 200 -14.20 -1.17 12.19
C LEU A 200 -13.84 -0.63 13.57
N GLY A 201 -13.17 -1.42 14.42
CA GLY A 201 -12.63 -0.96 15.70
C GLY A 201 -11.70 0.24 15.52
N ASN A 202 -10.74 0.16 14.61
CA ASN A 202 -9.85 1.29 14.29
C ASN A 202 -10.59 2.50 13.68
N LEU A 203 -11.66 2.27 12.91
CA LEU A 203 -12.48 3.32 12.32
C LEU A 203 -13.27 4.06 13.40
N ILE A 204 -13.89 3.31 14.30
CA ILE A 204 -14.70 3.82 15.42
C ILE A 204 -13.80 4.53 16.43
N ALA A 205 -12.71 3.90 16.88
CA ALA A 205 -11.75 4.52 17.80
C ALA A 205 -11.24 5.85 17.24
N ARG A 206 -10.86 5.91 15.96
CA ARG A 206 -10.46 7.16 15.31
C ARG A 206 -11.58 8.22 15.27
N GLN A 207 -12.83 7.81 15.15
CA GLN A 207 -13.97 8.72 15.07
C GLN A 207 -14.31 9.33 16.44
N PHE A 208 -14.11 8.59 17.53
CA PHE A 208 -14.40 9.03 18.89
C PHE A 208 -13.17 9.66 19.59
N GLU A 209 -12.00 9.03 19.50
CA GLU A 209 -10.76 9.49 20.13
C GLU A 209 -9.95 10.45 19.25
N GLY A 210 -10.30 10.57 17.97
CA GLY A 210 -9.54 11.37 17.00
C GLY A 210 -8.31 10.64 16.45
N ARG A 211 -7.50 11.37 15.67
CA ARG A 211 -6.22 10.85 15.13
C ARG A 211 -5.06 11.36 15.97
N ARG A 212 -4.26 10.43 16.49
CA ARG A 212 -2.99 10.76 17.13
C ARG A 212 -1.93 11.01 16.05
N GLN A 213 -1.45 12.25 15.93
CA GLN A 213 -0.64 12.67 14.78
C GLN A 213 0.82 12.16 14.83
N ASN A 214 1.36 11.89 16.02
CA ASN A 214 2.78 11.58 16.26
C ASN A 214 3.02 10.26 17.02
N ASP A 215 2.00 9.43 17.24
CA ASP A 215 2.09 8.24 18.08
C ASP A 215 2.86 7.08 17.41
N VAL A 216 2.93 7.08 16.08
CA VAL A 216 3.59 6.02 15.30
C VAL A 216 4.66 6.63 14.42
N ALA A 217 5.92 6.24 14.68
CA ALA A 217 7.04 6.58 13.82
C ALA A 217 6.79 6.06 12.40
N LYS A 218 6.87 6.96 11.42
CA LYS A 218 6.64 6.60 10.01
C LYS A 218 7.82 5.81 9.49
N THR A 219 7.59 4.56 9.09
CA THR A 219 8.60 3.75 8.41
C THR A 219 9.06 4.44 7.12
N ILE A 220 10.37 4.42 6.85
CA ILE A 220 10.95 4.98 5.64
C ILE A 220 10.55 4.08 4.47
N THR A 221 9.60 4.54 3.67
CA THR A 221 9.20 3.87 2.43
C THR A 221 10.07 4.34 1.27
N LYS A 222 10.05 3.59 0.17
CA LYS A 222 10.83 3.86 -1.06
C LYS A 222 10.79 5.33 -1.52
N GLN A 223 9.66 6.02 -1.38
CA GLN A 223 9.50 7.42 -1.79
C GLN A 223 10.37 8.40 -0.98
N ARG A 224 10.72 8.05 0.25
CA ARG A 224 11.41 8.92 1.21
C ARG A 224 12.87 8.55 1.44
N VAL A 225 13.35 7.46 0.85
CA VAL A 225 14.73 6.96 1.04
C VAL A 225 15.76 8.04 0.71
N ASP A 226 15.67 8.67 -0.48
CA ASP A 226 16.61 9.71 -0.91
C ASP A 226 16.60 10.92 0.07
N ALA A 227 15.42 11.33 0.55
CA ALA A 227 15.27 12.47 1.44
C ALA A 227 15.80 12.19 2.85
N TYR A 228 15.55 10.99 3.39
CA TYR A 228 16.07 10.59 4.70
C TYR A 228 17.58 10.43 4.67
N TYR A 229 18.14 9.87 3.59
CA TYR A 229 19.59 9.80 3.40
C TYR A 229 20.22 11.20 3.42
N ASP A 230 19.63 12.19 2.74
CA ASP A 230 20.12 13.57 2.77
C ASP A 230 19.99 14.22 4.17
N ILE A 231 18.94 13.90 4.93
CA ILE A 231 18.77 14.38 6.31
C ILE A 231 19.83 13.78 7.23
N GLU A 232 20.04 12.46 7.16
CA GLU A 232 21.04 11.74 7.95
C GLU A 232 22.46 12.19 7.61
N LEU A 233 22.78 12.34 6.33
CA LEU A 233 24.07 12.86 5.87
C LEU A 233 24.35 14.25 6.43
N ARG A 234 23.35 15.14 6.39
CA ARG A 234 23.49 16.50 6.95
C ARG A 234 23.69 16.46 8.45
N ALA A 235 23.00 15.57 9.16
CA ALA A 235 23.16 15.41 10.61
C ALA A 235 24.54 14.86 10.98
N GLN A 236 25.07 13.88 10.23
CA GLN A 236 26.41 13.31 10.43
C GLN A 236 27.51 14.35 10.19
N VAL A 237 27.42 15.08 9.06
CA VAL A 237 28.36 16.18 8.75
C VAL A 237 28.31 17.24 9.86
N MET A 238 27.12 17.57 10.36
CA MET A 238 26.95 18.52 11.46
C MET A 238 27.61 18.05 12.75
N HIS A 239 27.47 16.76 13.10
CA HIS A 239 28.10 16.20 14.29
C HIS A 239 29.62 16.30 14.20
N ASP A 240 30.21 15.84 13.09
CA ASP A 240 31.66 15.86 12.88
C ASP A 240 32.24 17.28 12.91
N ILE A 241 31.49 18.27 12.42
CA ILE A 241 31.92 19.67 12.42
C ILE A 241 31.82 20.29 13.81
N LEU A 242 30.74 20.00 14.57
CA LEU A 242 30.54 20.58 15.90
C LEU A 242 31.59 20.10 16.90
N ASP A 243 32.12 18.89 16.73
CA ASP A 243 33.23 18.36 17.53
C ASP A 243 34.56 19.09 17.27
N MET A 244 34.68 19.76 16.12
CA MET A 244 35.90 20.47 15.71
C MET A 244 35.83 21.99 15.91
N ILE A 245 34.64 22.57 16.08
CA ILE A 245 34.48 24.02 16.26
C ILE A 245 34.61 24.39 17.75
N PRO A 246 35.46 25.38 18.12
CA PRO A 246 35.53 25.90 19.48
C PRO A 246 34.18 26.44 19.96
N GLU A 247 33.88 26.28 21.26
CA GLU A 247 32.53 26.44 21.83
C GLU A 247 31.84 27.78 21.53
N GLY A 248 32.60 28.87 21.35
CA GLY A 248 32.06 30.20 21.04
C GLY A 248 31.57 30.45 19.60
N LEU A 249 31.81 29.55 18.63
CA LEU A 249 31.54 29.80 17.20
C LEU A 249 30.55 28.79 16.54
N LYS A 250 29.96 27.88 17.33
CA LYS A 250 29.25 26.67 16.85
C LYS A 250 27.99 26.95 16.00
N GLN A 251 27.12 27.89 16.40
CA GLN A 251 25.81 28.06 15.74
C GLN A 251 25.85 28.86 14.43
N SER A 252 26.65 29.94 14.33
CA SER A 252 26.60 30.85 13.17
C SER A 252 27.19 30.25 11.89
N LYS A 253 28.22 29.40 12.01
CA LYS A 253 28.97 28.84 10.86
C LYS A 253 28.36 27.55 10.30
N SER A 254 27.57 26.83 11.08
CA SER A 254 26.97 25.53 10.74
C SER A 254 26.19 25.53 9.40
N LYS A 255 25.33 26.53 9.22
CA LYS A 255 24.48 26.67 8.03
C LYS A 255 25.32 26.88 6.76
N THR A 256 26.39 27.66 6.86
CA THR A 256 27.30 27.95 5.75
C THR A 256 28.07 26.72 5.31
N VAL A 257 28.55 25.90 6.26
CA VAL A 257 29.24 24.64 5.90
C VAL A 257 28.29 23.67 5.19
N LEU A 258 27.03 23.57 5.61
CA LEU A 258 26.03 22.77 4.90
C LEU A 258 25.68 23.30 3.50
N GLN A 259 25.86 24.59 3.24
CA GLN A 259 25.76 25.16 1.88
C GLN A 259 26.96 24.72 1.04
N HIS A 260 28.18 24.79 1.58
CA HIS A 260 29.38 24.28 0.90
C HIS A 260 29.30 22.78 0.59
N LEU A 261 28.78 21.96 1.51
CA LEU A 261 28.51 20.54 1.25
C LEU A 261 27.55 20.34 0.06
N SER A 262 26.50 21.15 -0.01
CA SER A 262 25.50 21.07 -1.08
C SER A 262 26.07 21.50 -2.43
N GLU A 263 26.95 22.51 -2.42
CA GLU A 263 27.61 23.01 -3.62
C GLU A 263 28.70 22.04 -4.11
N ALA A 264 29.52 21.51 -3.20
CA ALA A 264 30.51 20.47 -3.52
C ALA A 264 29.85 19.25 -4.20
N TRP A 265 28.65 18.85 -3.76
CA TRP A 265 27.88 17.79 -4.44
C TRP A 265 27.43 18.17 -5.87
N ARG A 266 27.09 19.44 -6.11
CA ARG A 266 26.72 19.92 -7.45
C ARG A 266 27.94 19.99 -8.37
N CYS A 267 29.05 20.55 -7.88
CA CYS A 267 30.34 20.57 -8.59
C CYS A 267 30.76 19.15 -8.96
N TRP A 268 30.68 18.21 -8.01
CA TRP A 268 30.95 16.80 -8.29
C TRP A 268 30.05 16.26 -9.40
N LYS A 269 28.74 16.47 -9.37
CA LYS A 269 27.82 15.99 -10.44
C LYS A 269 28.05 16.64 -11.81
N ALA A 270 28.62 17.84 -11.86
CA ALA A 270 28.91 18.59 -13.08
C ALA A 270 30.34 18.36 -13.60
N ASN A 271 31.17 17.61 -12.85
CA ASN A 271 32.60 17.41 -13.10
C ASN A 271 33.43 18.70 -13.08
N ILE A 272 33.03 19.66 -12.25
CA ILE A 272 33.74 20.93 -12.03
C ILE A 272 34.62 20.77 -10.78
N PRO A 273 35.90 21.18 -10.80
CA PRO A 273 36.75 21.17 -9.61
C PRO A 273 36.17 22.13 -8.57
N TRP A 274 35.91 21.64 -7.37
CA TRP A 274 35.46 22.44 -6.25
C TRP A 274 36.67 22.87 -5.43
N LYS A 275 36.98 24.17 -5.42
CA LYS A 275 38.01 24.79 -4.59
C LYS A 275 37.47 26.11 -4.07
N VAL A 276 37.43 26.29 -2.75
CA VAL A 276 36.89 27.50 -2.11
C VAL A 276 38.04 28.29 -1.49
N PRO A 277 38.31 29.53 -1.94
CA PRO A 277 39.31 30.39 -1.33
C PRO A 277 39.01 30.65 0.16
N GLY A 278 40.00 30.45 1.03
CA GLY A 278 39.88 30.76 2.47
C GLY A 278 39.08 29.76 3.31
N LEU A 279 38.72 28.59 2.78
CA LEU A 279 38.09 27.53 3.57
C LEU A 279 39.16 26.77 4.40
N PRO A 280 38.92 26.50 5.71
CA PRO A 280 39.85 25.69 6.50
C PRO A 280 40.00 24.27 5.93
N LYS A 281 41.25 23.81 5.76
CA LYS A 281 41.58 22.47 5.25
C LYS A 281 40.85 21.32 5.97
N PRO A 282 40.66 21.35 7.31
CA PRO A 282 39.92 20.28 7.99
C PRO A 282 38.45 20.18 7.55
N ILE A 283 37.79 21.31 7.30
CA ILE A 283 36.40 21.35 6.83
C ILE A 283 36.31 20.87 5.37
N GLU A 284 37.27 21.28 4.54
CA GLU A 284 37.38 20.83 3.15
C GLU A 284 37.51 19.30 3.08
N SER A 285 38.41 18.71 3.87
CA SER A 285 38.62 17.26 3.92
C SER A 285 37.36 16.48 4.37
N ILE A 286 36.62 17.00 5.35
CA ILE A 286 35.34 16.38 5.78
C ILE A 286 34.32 16.42 4.64
N ILE A 287 34.16 17.57 3.98
CA ILE A 287 33.24 17.71 2.87
C ILE A 287 33.62 16.72 1.76
N GLU A 288 34.89 16.65 1.37
CA GLU A 288 35.37 15.70 0.36
C GLU A 288 35.08 14.24 0.73
N ARG A 289 35.32 13.86 2.00
CA ARG A 289 35.03 12.51 2.51
C ARG A 289 33.54 12.16 2.34
N TYR A 290 32.64 13.04 2.77
CA TYR A 290 31.20 12.81 2.66
C TYR A 290 30.68 12.87 1.22
N ILE A 291 31.26 13.73 0.38
CA ILE A 291 30.94 13.77 -1.06
C ILE A 291 31.37 12.49 -1.75
N LYS A 292 32.54 11.94 -1.42
CA LYS A 292 33.00 10.65 -1.93
C LYS A 292 32.08 9.50 -1.50
N ALA A 293 31.74 9.42 -0.22
CA ALA A 293 30.79 8.41 0.28
C ALA A 293 29.42 8.50 -0.43
N LYS A 294 28.91 9.74 -0.62
CA LYS A 294 27.67 9.99 -1.36
C LYS A 294 27.78 9.61 -2.84
N ALA A 295 28.92 9.88 -3.47
CA ALA A 295 29.22 9.51 -4.85
C ALA A 295 29.19 7.99 -5.05
N ASP A 296 29.84 7.24 -4.17
CA ASP A 296 29.90 5.77 -4.23
C ASP A 296 28.50 5.15 -4.08
N GLY A 297 27.71 5.64 -3.12
CA GLY A 297 26.30 5.26 -2.97
C GLY A 297 25.46 5.61 -4.21
N TRP A 298 25.68 6.78 -4.81
CA TRP A 298 24.95 7.21 -5.99
C TRP A 298 25.27 6.36 -7.23
N ILE A 299 26.53 5.98 -7.41
CA ILE A 299 27.03 5.12 -8.51
C ILE A 299 26.53 3.68 -8.33
N SER A 300 26.62 3.11 -7.12
CA SER A 300 26.17 1.75 -6.84
C SER A 300 24.67 1.59 -7.12
N VAL A 301 23.85 2.56 -6.71
CA VAL A 301 22.41 2.59 -7.01
C VAL A 301 22.14 2.73 -8.51
N ALA A 302 22.96 3.49 -9.25
CA ALA A 302 22.83 3.59 -10.71
C ALA A 302 23.16 2.24 -11.40
N ARG A 303 24.23 1.57 -10.98
CA ARG A 303 24.60 0.24 -11.51
C ARG A 303 23.53 -0.81 -11.19
N TYR A 304 23.06 -0.86 -9.94
CA TYR A 304 22.00 -1.78 -9.51
C TYR A 304 20.70 -1.60 -10.31
N ASN A 305 20.24 -0.36 -10.47
CA ASN A 305 19.03 -0.09 -11.24
C ASN A 305 19.22 -0.37 -12.73
N ARG A 306 20.40 -0.08 -13.30
CA ARG A 306 20.71 -0.42 -14.70
C ARG A 306 20.64 -1.92 -14.93
N GLU A 307 21.19 -2.71 -14.01
CA GLU A 307 21.17 -4.17 -14.11
C GLU A 307 19.74 -4.73 -13.99
N ARG A 308 18.91 -4.16 -13.11
CA ARG A 308 17.49 -4.52 -13.02
C ARG A 308 16.71 -4.21 -14.30
N ILE A 309 16.98 -3.06 -14.92
CA ILE A 309 16.38 -2.69 -16.20
C ILE A 309 16.84 -3.66 -17.30
N ARG A 310 18.14 -3.99 -17.33
CA ARG A 310 18.72 -4.94 -18.30
C ARG A 310 18.10 -6.34 -18.19
N LYS A 311 17.86 -6.82 -16.96
CA LYS A 311 17.19 -8.10 -16.67
C LYS A 311 15.68 -8.11 -16.96
N GLY A 312 15.09 -6.99 -17.39
CA GLY A 312 13.65 -6.90 -17.61
C GLY A 312 12.80 -6.95 -16.32
N ALA A 313 13.41 -6.70 -15.15
CA ALA A 313 12.66 -6.63 -13.90
C ALA A 313 11.73 -5.41 -13.89
N HIS A 314 10.59 -5.50 -13.20
CA HIS A 314 9.68 -4.35 -13.08
C HIS A 314 10.38 -3.17 -12.38
N VAL A 315 10.47 -2.04 -13.08
CA VAL A 315 11.06 -0.79 -12.61
C VAL A 315 10.08 0.36 -12.90
N GLU A 316 9.91 1.26 -11.93
CA GLU A 316 9.04 2.43 -12.09
C GLU A 316 9.59 3.41 -13.14
N LYS A 317 8.70 4.04 -13.90
CA LYS A 317 9.05 5.01 -14.95
C LYS A 317 9.98 6.13 -14.45
N THR A 318 9.75 6.63 -13.24
CA THR A 318 10.58 7.68 -12.61
C THR A 318 12.00 7.19 -12.32
N VAL A 319 12.15 5.93 -11.87
CA VAL A 319 13.45 5.31 -11.61
C VAL A 319 14.20 5.10 -12.91
N ALA A 320 13.54 4.66 -13.99
CA ALA A 320 14.16 4.50 -15.29
C ALA A 320 14.68 5.84 -15.86
N ARG A 321 13.88 6.91 -15.78
CA ARG A 321 14.29 8.27 -16.20
C ARG A 321 15.45 8.80 -15.36
N LYS A 322 15.37 8.66 -14.02
CA LYS A 322 16.47 9.02 -13.12
C LYS A 322 17.74 8.25 -13.50
N ASN A 323 17.64 6.94 -13.71
CA ASN A 323 18.76 6.08 -14.04
C ASN A 323 19.46 6.50 -15.34
N LEU A 324 18.69 6.81 -16.39
CA LEU A 324 19.25 7.34 -17.64
C LEU A 324 20.10 8.59 -17.37
N GLY A 325 19.54 9.58 -16.67
CA GLY A 325 20.28 10.79 -16.30
C GLY A 325 21.52 10.53 -15.43
N ARG A 326 21.51 9.48 -14.59
CA ARG A 326 22.68 9.07 -13.81
C ARG A 326 23.78 8.50 -14.71
N ILE A 327 23.43 7.55 -15.58
CA ILE A 327 24.38 6.90 -16.49
C ILE A 327 24.95 7.90 -17.49
N THR A 328 24.15 8.81 -18.05
CA THR A 328 24.64 9.87 -18.94
C THR A 328 25.69 10.75 -18.25
N ARG A 329 25.47 11.14 -16.99
CA ARG A 329 26.48 11.91 -16.24
C ARG A 329 27.77 11.12 -16.01
N LEU A 330 27.68 9.84 -15.69
CA LEU A 330 28.87 8.98 -15.52
C LEU A 330 29.62 8.80 -16.84
N TRP A 331 28.90 8.64 -17.93
CA TRP A 331 29.50 8.54 -19.26
C TRP A 331 30.24 9.82 -19.64
N ILE A 332 29.61 11.00 -19.47
CA ILE A 332 30.26 12.31 -19.75
C ILE A 332 31.51 12.49 -18.87
N LYS A 333 31.45 12.12 -17.59
CA LYS A 333 32.61 12.19 -16.70
C LYS A 333 33.78 11.33 -17.17
N ASN A 334 33.50 10.09 -17.54
CA ASN A 334 34.52 9.17 -18.04
C ASN A 334 35.10 9.69 -19.37
N GLU A 335 34.28 10.27 -20.23
CA GLU A 335 34.71 10.83 -21.51
C GLU A 335 35.61 12.06 -21.34
N GLN A 336 35.27 12.97 -20.42
CA GLN A 336 36.12 14.11 -20.08
C GLN A 336 37.46 13.66 -19.49
N GLU A 337 37.47 12.62 -18.68
CA GLU A 337 38.71 12.06 -18.11
C GLU A 337 39.58 11.42 -19.19
N ARG A 338 38.97 10.62 -20.09
CA ARG A 338 39.64 10.03 -21.25
C ARG A 338 40.31 11.09 -22.12
N GLN A 339 39.63 12.21 -22.38
CA GLN A 339 40.18 13.31 -23.16
C GLN A 339 41.39 13.96 -22.45
N LYS A 340 41.30 14.21 -21.14
CA LYS A 340 42.42 14.76 -20.36
C LYS A 340 43.65 13.84 -20.38
N GLN A 341 43.45 12.54 -20.19
CA GLN A 341 44.53 11.54 -20.25
C GLN A 341 45.18 11.53 -21.63
N PHE A 342 44.37 11.55 -22.69
CA PHE A 342 44.88 11.64 -24.06
C PHE A 342 45.72 12.90 -24.30
N TRP A 343 45.26 14.07 -23.83
CA TRP A 343 46.04 15.31 -23.94
C TRP A 343 47.36 15.24 -23.18
N GLN A 344 47.37 14.67 -21.97
CA GLN A 344 48.60 14.48 -21.18
C GLN A 344 49.58 13.54 -21.89
N GLU A 345 49.10 12.40 -22.37
CA GLU A 345 49.91 11.43 -23.13
C GLU A 345 50.44 12.01 -24.44
N TRP A 346 49.61 12.77 -25.16
CA TRP A 346 50.02 13.44 -26.38
C TRP A 346 51.11 14.48 -26.11
N SER A 347 50.96 15.30 -25.07
CA SER A 347 52.01 16.23 -24.63
C SER A 347 53.31 15.50 -24.32
N ILE A 348 53.25 14.40 -23.56
CA ILE A 348 54.44 13.58 -23.25
C ILE A 348 55.09 13.02 -24.53
N CYS A 349 54.29 12.54 -25.49
CA CYS A 349 54.79 11.99 -26.76
C CYS A 349 55.43 13.06 -27.65
N VAL A 350 54.87 14.28 -27.68
CA VAL A 350 55.42 15.42 -28.42
C VAL A 350 56.73 15.90 -27.78
N THR A 351 56.79 16.03 -26.45
CA THR A 351 58.03 16.39 -25.73
C THR A 351 59.11 15.34 -25.96
N ARG A 352 58.76 14.05 -25.92
CA ARG A 352 59.70 12.94 -26.17
C ARG A 352 60.18 12.85 -27.63
N ARG A 353 59.39 13.30 -28.62
CA ARG A 353 59.82 13.41 -30.03
C ARG A 353 60.65 14.66 -30.33
N ARG A 354 60.59 15.71 -29.50
CA ARG A 354 61.37 16.94 -29.67
C ARG A 354 62.79 16.87 -29.10
N GLY A 355 63.17 15.76 -28.45
CA GLY A 355 64.56 15.58 -27.97
C GLY A 355 65.02 16.62 -26.96
N GLU A 356 64.11 17.13 -26.13
CA GLU A 356 64.49 17.97 -24.99
C GLU A 356 64.77 17.04 -23.81
N ASP A 357 66.05 16.72 -23.63
CA ASP A 357 66.59 16.15 -22.40
C ASP A 357 66.25 17.08 -21.23
N PHE A 358 65.86 16.49 -20.10
CA PHE A 358 65.82 17.21 -18.83
C PHE A 358 67.19 17.84 -18.58
N PRO A 359 67.30 19.12 -18.19
CA PRO A 359 68.56 19.63 -17.71
C PRO A 359 68.93 18.85 -16.46
N ASN A 360 70.10 18.23 -16.56
CA ASN A 360 70.88 17.64 -15.50
C ASN A 360 71.06 18.70 -14.39
N ASN A 361 70.23 18.68 -13.36
CA ASN A 361 70.59 19.34 -12.10
C ASN A 361 71.45 18.34 -11.34
N GLY A 362 72.77 18.53 -11.53
CA GLY A 362 73.80 17.81 -10.82
C GLY A 362 73.66 17.90 -9.30
N GLU A 363 74.24 16.89 -8.68
CA GLU A 363 74.37 16.67 -7.26
C GLU A 363 74.88 17.90 -6.49
N SER A 364 74.26 18.12 -5.34
CA SER A 364 74.97 18.35 -4.08
C SER A 364 74.26 17.45 -3.06
N ALA A 365 74.86 16.40 -2.49
CA ALA A 365 76.26 16.01 -2.37
C ALA A 365 76.48 14.53 -2.72
#